data_AF-N9TKU5-F1
#
_entry.id   AF-N9TKU5-F1
#
_cell.length_a   1.000
_cell.length_b   1.000
_cell.length_c   1.000
_cell.angle_alpha   90.00
_cell.angle_beta   90.00
_cell.angle_gamma   90.00
#
_symmetry.space_group_name_H-M   'P 1'
#
loop_
_entity.id
_entity.type
_entity.pdbx_description
1 polymer ?
#
loop_
_entity_poly.entity_id
_entity_poly.type
_entity_poly.pdbx_seq_one_letter_code
_entity_poly.pdbx_strand_id
1 'polypeptide(L)'
;MSTLLSFEDEKNKILKEINKIPDIRKINNDLQIRLNELTKQSAEYYQCAINNYKICNDQEKVITSLKQEIQENAKNEEELKKIKEELKDIKEKKDSLTKEYEQKKHTICNFSQINSELNNKIKNQQKEFEEQINKIKAQQEEYEKRVNELNAQNEEIKLQLETKDDEIKNKAQELSDKTKEFEEQINKIKAQQEEYEKRVNELSAQNEEIKQKFEESKNDIKSYKGIIEGYEQQITNLNSHINELQMQKEKDNNNLQILREIQKKEKEEENIKNKKEEEAREIIKNMRINSTVIRNTSSSPLIFYQKRQNTNNTFEVMIYCSDERCSFIGIHNPQVNSNNRYINLQVIQNHFAIFNLLPGTYHVCSYSKESLENIGFVEVTIQPQM
;
A
#
# COMPACT_ATOMS: atom_id res chain seq x y z
N MET A 1 44.76 -70.48 254.84
CA MET A 1 45.92 -69.64 254.44
C MET A 1 46.48 -70.22 253.15
N SER A 2 46.93 -69.38 252.22
CA SER A 2 47.06 -69.62 250.76
C SER A 2 45.75 -69.37 249.99
N THR A 3 45.10 -68.22 250.25
CA THR A 3 45.20 -67.00 249.39
C THR A 3 44.26 -67.11 248.19
N LEU A 4 42.96 -66.82 248.29
CA LEU A 4 42.38 -65.48 248.49
C LEU A 4 43.01 -64.34 247.62
N LEU A 5 44.11 -64.59 246.90
CA LEU A 5 44.67 -63.74 245.84
C LEU A 5 44.30 -64.24 244.43
N SER A 6 44.13 -65.56 244.20
CA SER A 6 43.86 -66.07 242.85
C SER A 6 42.44 -65.79 242.33
N PHE A 7 41.44 -65.75 243.21
CA PHE A 7 40.05 -65.47 242.81
C PHE A 7 39.84 -63.98 242.48
N GLU A 8 40.61 -63.07 243.10
CA GLU A 8 40.57 -61.64 242.74
C GLU A 8 41.27 -61.41 241.38
N ASP A 9 42.32 -62.18 241.06
CA ASP A 9 42.96 -62.16 239.74
C ASP A 9 42.07 -62.74 238.63
N GLU A 10 41.34 -63.81 238.90
CA GLU A 10 40.35 -64.37 237.96
C GLU A 10 39.14 -63.43 237.78
N LYS A 11 38.63 -62.86 238.87
CA LYS A 11 37.57 -61.84 238.83
C LYS A 11 38.05 -60.61 238.08
N ASN A 12 39.28 -60.15 238.27
CA ASN A 12 39.86 -59.03 237.52
C ASN A 12 40.10 -59.38 236.05
N LYS A 13 40.47 -60.62 235.71
CA LYS A 13 40.51 -61.11 234.32
C LYS A 13 39.13 -61.09 233.67
N ILE A 14 38.12 -61.60 234.37
CA ILE A 14 36.73 -61.61 233.92
C ILE A 14 36.20 -60.18 233.80
N LEU A 15 36.50 -59.28 234.75
CA LEU A 15 36.14 -57.85 234.65
C LEU A 15 36.84 -57.17 233.47
N LYS A 16 38.10 -57.52 233.18
CA LYS A 16 38.87 -56.98 232.05
C LYS A 16 38.29 -57.45 230.71
N GLU A 17 37.79 -58.68 230.64
CA GLU A 17 37.08 -59.19 229.46
C GLU A 17 35.65 -58.62 229.35
N ILE A 18 34.93 -58.47 230.46
CA ILE A 18 33.61 -57.82 230.50
C ILE A 18 33.70 -56.34 230.10
N ASN A 19 34.75 -55.63 230.52
CA ASN A 19 34.99 -54.23 230.14
C ASN A 19 35.32 -54.05 228.65
N LYS A 20 35.70 -55.12 227.92
CA LYS A 20 35.91 -55.08 226.46
C LYS A 20 34.64 -55.36 225.65
N ILE A 21 33.56 -55.87 226.27
CA ILE A 21 32.30 -56.17 225.58
C ILE A 21 31.65 -54.92 224.92
N PRO A 22 31.65 -53.72 225.56
CA PRO A 22 31.16 -52.50 224.92
C PRO A 22 31.97 -52.11 223.68
N ASP A 23 33.29 -52.26 223.72
CA ASP A 23 34.19 -51.95 222.60
C ASP A 23 33.99 -52.92 221.43
N ILE A 24 33.81 -54.22 221.71
CA ILE A 24 33.51 -55.23 220.67
C ILE A 24 32.13 -54.96 220.05
N ARG A 25 31.11 -54.58 220.83
CA ARG A 25 29.80 -54.19 220.29
C ARG A 25 29.90 -52.95 219.40
N LYS A 26 30.71 -51.97 219.79
CA LYS A 26 30.94 -50.76 219.00
C LYS A 26 31.64 -51.08 217.68
N ILE A 27 32.70 -51.90 217.71
CA ILE A 27 33.40 -52.37 216.51
C ILE A 27 32.46 -53.15 215.59
N ASN A 28 31.63 -54.04 216.14
CA ASN A 28 30.68 -54.80 215.33
C ASN A 28 29.63 -53.90 214.70
N ASN A 29 29.11 -52.90 215.43
CA ASN A 29 28.21 -51.89 214.87
C ASN A 29 28.89 -51.05 213.78
N ASP A 30 30.14 -50.61 213.98
CA ASP A 30 30.91 -49.84 212.99
C ASP A 30 31.17 -50.67 211.72
N LEU A 31 31.51 -51.96 211.87
CA LEU A 31 31.66 -52.89 210.74
C LEU A 31 30.32 -53.10 210.01
N GLN A 32 29.21 -53.20 210.74
CA GLN A 32 27.89 -53.35 210.15
C GLN A 32 27.46 -52.09 209.38
N ILE A 33 27.77 -50.89 209.91
CA ILE A 33 27.60 -49.62 209.20
C ILE A 33 28.46 -49.60 207.93
N ARG A 34 29.75 -49.97 208.03
CA ARG A 34 30.67 -50.01 206.89
C ARG A 34 30.23 -51.02 205.82
N LEU A 35 29.73 -52.18 206.24
CA LEU A 35 29.19 -53.20 205.34
C LEU A 35 27.94 -52.68 204.62
N ASN A 36 27.05 -51.98 205.33
CA ASN A 36 25.88 -51.36 204.73
C ASN A 36 26.25 -50.23 203.76
N GLU A 37 27.25 -49.40 204.10
CA GLU A 37 27.79 -48.36 203.22
C GLU A 37 28.42 -48.94 201.95
N LEU A 38 29.23 -49.98 202.07
CA LEU A 38 29.84 -50.67 200.93
C LEU A 38 28.80 -51.38 200.06
N THR A 39 27.78 -51.96 200.68
CA THR A 39 26.67 -52.59 199.95
C THR A 39 25.85 -51.55 199.18
N LYS A 40 25.60 -50.38 199.78
CA LYS A 40 24.96 -49.24 199.11
C LYS A 40 25.81 -48.71 197.96
N GLN A 41 27.11 -48.51 198.17
CA GLN A 41 28.04 -48.08 197.11
C GLN A 41 28.09 -49.09 195.97
N SER A 42 28.17 -50.39 196.28
CA SER A 42 28.14 -51.45 195.26
C SER A 42 26.84 -51.39 194.45
N ALA A 43 25.68 -51.24 195.09
CA ALA A 43 24.41 -51.08 194.40
C ALA A 43 24.36 -49.82 193.52
N GLU A 44 24.90 -48.69 193.99
CA GLU A 44 25.03 -47.45 193.21
C GLU A 44 25.96 -47.64 191.99
N TYR A 45 27.08 -48.33 192.16
CA TYR A 45 27.99 -48.68 191.05
C TYR A 45 27.31 -49.59 190.03
N TYR A 46 26.58 -50.62 190.47
CA TYR A 46 25.80 -51.49 189.58
C TYR A 46 24.72 -50.70 188.85
N GLN A 47 24.02 -49.80 189.53
CA GLN A 47 23.00 -48.96 188.91
C GLN A 47 23.60 -47.98 187.89
N CYS A 48 24.76 -47.39 188.18
CA CYS A 48 25.52 -46.58 187.23
C CYS A 48 25.97 -47.40 186.01
N ALA A 49 26.46 -48.63 186.21
CA ALA A 49 26.85 -49.52 185.11
C ALA A 49 25.66 -49.87 184.21
N ILE A 50 24.48 -50.14 184.79
CA ILE A 50 23.24 -50.39 184.05
C ILE A 50 22.83 -49.14 183.26
N ASN A 51 22.89 -47.96 183.88
CA ASN A 51 22.54 -46.70 183.20
C ASN A 51 23.50 -46.39 182.06
N ASN A 52 24.80 -46.58 182.27
CA ASN A 52 25.81 -46.40 181.22
C ASN A 52 25.61 -47.40 180.08
N TYR A 53 25.30 -48.67 180.38
CA TYR A 53 24.97 -49.66 179.35
C TYR A 53 23.74 -49.26 178.53
N LYS A 54 22.68 -48.75 179.18
CA LYS A 54 21.51 -48.20 178.47
C LYS A 54 21.87 -47.03 177.56
N ILE A 55 22.66 -46.07 178.05
CA ILE A 55 23.13 -44.93 177.26
C ILE A 55 23.95 -45.41 176.06
N CYS A 56 24.87 -46.35 176.26
CA CYS A 56 25.67 -46.92 175.17
C CYS A 56 24.79 -47.63 174.13
N ASN A 57 23.78 -48.39 174.56
CA ASN A 57 22.87 -49.08 173.65
C ASN A 57 22.00 -48.07 172.85
N ASP A 58 21.52 -47.00 173.48
CA ASP A 58 20.76 -45.96 172.77
C ASP A 58 21.65 -45.15 171.82
N GLN A 59 22.90 -44.88 172.20
CA GLN A 59 23.90 -44.30 171.29
C GLN A 59 24.22 -45.22 170.12
N GLU A 60 24.29 -46.53 170.33
CA GLU A 60 24.53 -47.52 169.27
C GLU A 60 23.38 -47.55 168.25
N LYS A 61 22.13 -47.41 168.70
CA LYS A 61 20.97 -47.22 167.81
C LYS A 61 21.11 -45.94 166.98
N VAL A 62 21.44 -44.81 167.61
CA VAL A 62 21.64 -43.52 166.91
C VAL A 62 22.77 -43.61 165.90
N ILE A 63 23.91 -44.23 166.26
CA ILE A 63 25.03 -44.47 165.35
C ILE A 63 24.59 -45.34 164.17
N THR A 64 23.74 -46.34 164.40
CA THR A 64 23.23 -47.21 163.33
C THR A 64 22.32 -46.44 162.37
N SER A 65 21.41 -45.60 162.89
CA SER A 65 20.58 -44.71 162.06
C SER A 65 21.42 -43.70 161.27
N LEU A 66 22.41 -43.06 161.90
CA LEU A 66 23.30 -42.12 161.21
C LEU A 66 24.15 -42.80 160.12
N LYS A 67 24.61 -44.04 160.35
CA LYS A 67 25.32 -44.83 159.33
C LYS A 67 24.43 -45.10 158.11
N GLN A 68 23.15 -45.39 158.33
CA GLN A 68 22.19 -45.58 157.23
C GLN A 68 21.98 -44.28 156.44
N GLU A 69 21.81 -43.15 157.12
CA GLU A 69 21.64 -41.84 156.49
C GLU A 69 22.89 -41.41 155.69
N ILE A 70 24.09 -41.66 156.21
CA ILE A 70 25.34 -41.41 155.47
C ILE A 70 25.40 -42.28 154.20
N GLN A 71 24.99 -43.55 154.29
CA GLN A 71 24.96 -44.44 153.14
C GLN A 71 23.93 -43.98 152.08
N GLU A 72 22.78 -43.46 152.50
CA GLU A 72 21.77 -42.89 151.61
C GLU A 72 22.26 -41.61 150.95
N ASN A 73 22.90 -40.72 151.71
CA ASN A 73 23.50 -39.50 151.17
C ASN A 73 24.61 -39.79 150.14
N ALA A 74 25.43 -40.83 150.35
CA ALA A 74 26.42 -41.26 149.38
C ALA A 74 25.76 -41.73 148.06
N LYS A 75 24.65 -42.47 148.14
CA LYS A 75 23.87 -42.87 146.95
C LYS A 75 23.29 -41.66 146.23
N ASN A 76 22.71 -40.72 146.98
CA ASN A 76 22.15 -39.47 146.42
C ASN A 76 23.23 -38.63 145.74
N GLU A 77 24.46 -38.62 146.26
CA GLU A 77 25.60 -37.92 145.64
C GLU A 77 26.02 -38.57 144.31
N GLU A 78 26.03 -39.90 144.24
CA GLU A 78 26.25 -40.63 142.99
C GLU A 78 25.15 -40.35 141.94
N GLU A 79 23.89 -40.33 142.35
CA GLU A 79 22.76 -39.97 141.49
C GLU A 79 22.85 -38.53 141.01
N LEU A 80 23.19 -37.59 141.90
CA LEU A 80 23.39 -36.18 141.55
C LEU A 80 24.52 -36.02 140.51
N LYS A 81 25.58 -36.83 140.60
CA LYS A 81 26.66 -36.83 139.63
C LYS A 81 26.18 -37.30 138.25
N LYS A 82 25.40 -38.40 138.19
CA LYS A 82 24.79 -38.90 136.94
C LYS A 82 23.88 -37.85 136.30
N ILE A 83 23.01 -37.22 137.08
CA ILE A 83 22.10 -36.17 136.60
C ILE A 83 22.89 -34.97 136.04
N LYS A 84 24.00 -34.58 136.69
CA LYS A 84 24.86 -33.49 136.19
C LYS A 84 25.51 -33.83 134.85
N GLU A 85 25.93 -35.08 134.66
CA GLU A 85 26.48 -35.56 133.38
C GLU A 85 25.39 -35.55 132.29
N GLU A 86 24.20 -36.07 132.56
CA GLU A 86 23.06 -36.02 131.63
C GLU A 86 22.67 -34.59 131.26
N LEU A 87 22.66 -33.67 132.23
CA LEU A 87 22.38 -32.24 131.98
C LEU A 87 23.43 -31.60 131.07
N LYS A 88 24.69 -32.03 131.16
CA LYS A 88 25.75 -31.56 130.27
C LYS A 88 25.49 -32.03 128.84
N ASP A 89 25.19 -33.31 128.66
CA ASP A 89 24.89 -33.90 127.34
C ASP A 89 23.64 -33.26 126.70
N ILE A 90 22.61 -32.99 127.49
CA ILE A 90 21.39 -32.32 127.04
C ILE A 90 21.71 -30.88 126.58
N LYS A 91 22.56 -30.15 127.32
CA LYS A 91 22.98 -28.80 126.92
C LYS A 91 23.75 -28.82 125.60
N GLU A 92 24.70 -29.74 125.44
CA GLU A 92 25.46 -29.88 124.20
C GLU A 92 24.55 -30.23 123.01
N LYS A 93 23.57 -31.13 123.20
CA LYS A 93 22.56 -31.44 122.18
C LYS A 93 21.68 -30.23 121.84
N LYS A 94 21.25 -29.45 122.83
CA LYS A 94 20.47 -28.23 122.62
C LYS A 94 21.25 -27.20 121.81
N ASP A 95 22.52 -27.00 122.12
CA ASP A 95 23.37 -26.04 121.42
C ASP A 95 23.61 -26.47 119.97
N SER A 96 23.81 -27.77 119.73
CA SER A 96 23.92 -28.35 118.39
C SER A 96 22.64 -28.14 117.57
N LEU A 97 21.47 -28.49 118.13
CA LEU A 97 20.17 -28.30 117.49
C LEU A 97 19.87 -26.82 117.22
N THR A 98 20.29 -25.92 118.11
CA THR A 98 20.12 -24.47 117.92
C THR A 98 20.93 -23.98 116.72
N LYS A 99 22.18 -24.45 116.57
CA LYS A 99 23.01 -24.14 115.39
C LYS A 99 22.39 -24.67 114.11
N GLU A 100 21.90 -25.91 114.12
CA GLU A 100 21.23 -26.53 112.96
C GLU A 100 19.95 -25.76 112.58
N TYR A 101 19.17 -25.35 113.57
CA TYR A 101 17.96 -24.54 113.35
C TYR A 101 18.27 -23.21 112.68
N GLU A 102 19.27 -22.46 113.18
CA GLU A 102 19.65 -21.17 112.59
C GLU A 102 20.22 -21.34 111.17
N GLN A 103 20.98 -22.41 110.91
CA GLN A 103 21.44 -22.74 109.55
C GLN A 103 20.27 -23.00 108.61
N LYS A 104 19.34 -23.89 108.98
CA LYS A 104 18.15 -24.21 108.19
C LYS A 104 17.29 -22.97 107.94
N LYS A 105 17.09 -22.13 108.96
CA LYS A 105 16.36 -20.88 108.85
C LYS A 105 17.01 -19.94 107.84
N HIS A 106 18.33 -19.79 107.87
CA HIS A 106 19.05 -18.99 106.87
C HIS A 106 18.88 -19.55 105.46
N THR A 107 18.99 -20.88 105.29
CA THR A 107 18.77 -21.52 103.98
C THR A 107 17.35 -21.30 103.46
N ILE A 108 16.33 -21.38 104.31
CA ILE A 108 14.93 -21.11 103.95
C ILE A 108 14.77 -19.66 103.49
N CYS A 109 15.36 -18.68 104.19
CA CYS A 109 15.33 -17.28 103.78
C CYS A 109 15.97 -17.09 102.39
N ASN A 110 17.12 -17.70 102.14
CA ASN A 110 17.80 -17.61 100.85
C ASN A 110 16.96 -18.22 99.72
N PHE A 111 16.35 -19.39 99.95
CA PHE A 111 15.45 -20.00 98.96
C PHE A 111 14.21 -19.14 98.71
N SER A 112 13.63 -18.53 99.74
CA SER A 112 12.49 -17.62 99.58
C SER A 112 12.85 -16.41 98.72
N GLN A 113 14.06 -15.85 98.90
CA GLN A 113 14.53 -14.73 98.10
C GLN A 113 14.74 -15.13 96.63
N ILE A 114 15.45 -16.24 96.39
CA ILE A 114 15.69 -16.78 95.05
C ILE A 114 14.37 -17.06 94.33
N ASN A 115 13.39 -17.65 95.02
CA ASN A 115 12.07 -17.92 94.45
C ASN A 115 11.33 -16.63 94.09
N SER A 116 11.42 -15.58 94.90
CA SER A 116 10.85 -14.27 94.59
C SER A 116 11.48 -13.67 93.33
N GLU A 117 12.80 -13.71 93.23
CA GLU A 117 13.54 -13.20 92.06
C GLU A 117 13.21 -13.98 90.78
N LEU A 118 13.15 -15.31 90.86
CA LEU A 118 12.75 -16.17 89.74
C LEU A 118 11.31 -15.88 89.29
N ASN A 119 10.37 -15.76 90.23
CA ASN A 119 8.99 -15.45 89.92
C ASN A 119 8.85 -14.09 89.22
N ASN A 120 9.61 -13.08 89.65
CA ASN A 120 9.63 -11.78 89.00
C ASN A 120 10.21 -11.84 87.58
N LYS A 121 11.32 -12.59 87.38
CA LYS A 121 11.90 -12.80 86.05
C LYS A 121 10.92 -13.51 85.11
N ILE A 122 10.27 -14.56 85.57
CA ILE A 122 9.28 -15.30 84.77
C ILE A 122 8.11 -14.39 84.39
N LYS A 123 7.56 -13.62 85.33
CA LYS A 123 6.46 -12.68 85.05
C LYS A 123 6.86 -11.62 84.02
N ASN A 124 8.08 -11.10 84.09
CA ASN A 124 8.55 -10.12 83.12
C ASN A 124 8.73 -10.73 81.73
N GLN A 125 9.33 -11.92 81.64
CA GLN A 125 9.47 -12.64 80.37
C GLN A 125 8.11 -12.99 79.76
N GLN A 126 7.13 -13.39 80.57
CA GLN A 126 5.77 -13.63 80.10
C GLN A 126 5.15 -12.38 79.46
N LYS A 127 5.28 -11.22 80.11
CA LYS A 127 4.81 -9.95 79.55
C LYS A 127 5.51 -9.60 78.23
N GLU A 128 6.83 -9.75 78.17
CA GLU A 128 7.59 -9.49 76.94
C GLU A 128 7.14 -10.41 75.79
N PHE A 129 6.89 -11.68 76.05
CA PHE A 129 6.37 -12.61 75.05
C PHE A 129 4.93 -12.26 74.64
N GLU A 130 4.06 -11.89 75.57
CA GLU A 130 2.71 -11.43 75.25
C GLU A 130 2.72 -10.20 74.34
N GLU A 131 3.58 -9.21 74.62
CA GLU A 131 3.76 -8.03 73.78
C GLU A 131 4.27 -8.39 72.38
N GLN A 132 5.24 -9.30 72.27
CA GLN A 132 5.75 -9.78 70.98
C GLN A 132 4.67 -10.52 70.18
N ILE A 133 3.90 -11.40 70.83
CA ILE A 133 2.78 -12.11 70.20
C ILE A 133 1.74 -11.12 69.66
N ASN A 134 1.40 -10.09 70.43
CA ASN A 134 0.45 -9.07 70.00
C ASN A 134 0.98 -8.27 68.79
N LYS A 135 2.27 -7.92 68.77
CA LYS A 135 2.90 -7.27 67.61
C LYS A 135 2.87 -8.15 66.37
N ILE A 136 3.19 -9.43 66.51
CA ILE A 136 3.16 -10.40 65.39
C ILE A 136 1.73 -10.56 64.85
N LYS A 137 0.72 -10.67 65.73
CA LYS A 137 -0.69 -10.73 65.31
C LYS A 137 -1.12 -9.49 64.53
N ALA A 138 -0.76 -8.30 65.00
CA ALA A 138 -1.07 -7.06 64.29
C ALA A 138 -0.41 -7.00 62.91
N GLN A 139 0.86 -7.43 62.80
CA GLN A 139 1.56 -7.53 61.51
C GLN A 139 0.90 -8.55 60.58
N GLN A 140 0.48 -9.70 61.11
CA GLN A 140 -0.23 -10.72 60.32
C GLN A 140 -1.54 -10.17 59.75
N GLU A 141 -2.35 -9.48 60.56
CA GLU A 141 -3.58 -8.85 60.08
C GLU A 141 -3.33 -7.78 59.01
N GLU A 142 -2.25 -7.01 59.14
CA GLU A 142 -1.83 -6.02 58.12
C GLU A 142 -1.43 -6.71 56.81
N TYR A 143 -0.63 -7.77 56.87
CA TYR A 143 -0.24 -8.53 55.68
C TYR A 143 -1.45 -9.21 55.01
N GLU A 144 -2.39 -9.77 55.79
CA GLU A 144 -3.62 -10.36 55.24
C GLU A 144 -4.46 -9.31 54.49
N LYS A 145 -4.63 -8.11 55.05
CA LYS A 145 -5.28 -6.99 54.36
C LYS A 145 -4.56 -6.64 53.07
N ARG A 146 -3.23 -6.54 53.12
CA ARG A 146 -2.42 -6.19 51.94
C ARG A 146 -2.52 -7.23 50.83
N VAL A 147 -2.54 -8.52 51.18
CA VAL A 147 -2.74 -9.62 50.22
C VAL A 147 -4.12 -9.52 49.58
N ASN A 148 -5.16 -9.24 50.36
CA ASN A 148 -6.52 -9.08 49.83
C ASN A 148 -6.62 -7.90 48.85
N GLU A 149 -6.01 -6.76 49.17
CA GLU A 149 -5.93 -5.60 48.27
C GLU A 149 -5.22 -5.93 46.96
N LEU A 150 -4.06 -6.60 47.04
CA LEU A 150 -3.30 -6.99 45.85
C LEU A 150 -4.06 -8.00 44.98
N ASN A 151 -4.78 -8.94 45.59
CA ASN A 151 -5.63 -9.88 44.86
C ASN A 151 -6.77 -9.16 44.14
N ALA A 152 -7.42 -8.20 44.80
CA ALA A 152 -8.47 -7.39 44.17
C ALA A 152 -7.94 -6.57 42.99
N GLN A 153 -6.77 -5.95 43.13
CA GLN A 153 -6.10 -5.22 42.05
C GLN A 153 -5.73 -6.13 40.88
N ASN A 154 -5.24 -7.34 41.15
CA ASN A 154 -4.91 -8.30 40.09
C ASN A 154 -6.15 -8.73 39.29
N GLU A 155 -7.27 -9.00 39.96
CA GLU A 155 -8.53 -9.34 39.28
C GLU A 155 -9.04 -8.17 38.43
N GLU A 156 -8.95 -6.93 38.94
CA GLU A 156 -9.32 -5.74 38.17
C GLU A 156 -8.45 -5.59 36.90
N ILE A 157 -7.13 -5.71 37.02
CA ILE A 157 -6.21 -5.65 35.89
C ILE A 157 -6.51 -6.74 34.87
N LYS A 158 -6.81 -7.96 35.33
CA LYS A 158 -7.15 -9.09 34.46
C LYS A 158 -8.41 -8.81 33.64
N LEU A 159 -9.47 -8.30 34.29
CA LEU A 159 -10.71 -7.91 33.59
C LEU A 159 -10.48 -6.77 32.58
N GLN A 160 -9.65 -5.79 32.94
CA GLN A 160 -9.29 -4.70 32.03
C GLN A 160 -8.53 -5.22 30.80
N LEU A 161 -7.60 -6.16 30.98
CA LEU A 161 -6.86 -6.79 29.88
C LEU A 161 -7.78 -7.60 28.97
N GLU A 162 -8.66 -8.43 29.54
CA GLU A 162 -9.65 -9.20 28.76
C GLU A 162 -10.54 -8.27 27.92
N THR A 163 -11.03 -7.18 28.53
CA THR A 163 -11.85 -6.18 27.83
C THR A 163 -11.07 -5.52 26.68
N LYS A 164 -9.80 -5.16 26.92
CA LYS A 164 -8.94 -4.53 25.89
C LYS A 164 -8.61 -5.49 24.76
N ASP A 165 -8.36 -6.75 25.06
CA ASP A 165 -8.12 -7.78 24.05
C ASP A 165 -9.34 -7.97 23.15
N ASP A 166 -10.55 -7.99 23.73
CA ASP A 166 -11.78 -8.08 22.96
C ASP A 166 -12.06 -6.83 22.12
N GLU A 167 -11.80 -5.62 22.64
CA GLU A 167 -11.83 -4.38 21.86
C GLU A 167 -10.88 -4.42 20.66
N ILE A 168 -9.65 -4.93 20.86
CA ILE A 168 -8.64 -5.06 19.80
C ILE A 168 -9.09 -6.07 18.75
N LYS A 169 -9.59 -7.25 19.15
CA LYS A 169 -10.11 -8.26 18.23
C LYS A 169 -11.26 -7.71 17.39
N ASN A 170 -12.20 -7.00 18.00
CA ASN A 170 -13.33 -6.39 17.30
C ASN A 170 -12.85 -5.35 16.27
N LYS A 171 -11.94 -4.45 16.65
CA LYS A 171 -11.35 -3.48 15.72
C LYS A 171 -10.57 -4.15 14.58
N ALA A 172 -9.83 -5.21 14.87
CA ALA A 172 -9.09 -5.95 13.85
C ALA A 172 -10.06 -6.61 12.85
N GLN A 173 -11.19 -7.15 13.33
CA GLN A 173 -12.24 -7.70 12.49
C GLN A 173 -12.88 -6.60 11.61
N GLU A 174 -13.26 -5.46 12.19
CA GLU A 174 -13.81 -4.33 11.42
C GLU A 174 -12.86 -3.83 10.33
N LEU A 175 -11.56 -3.74 10.63
CA LEU A 175 -10.54 -3.35 9.64
C LEU A 175 -10.38 -4.40 8.55
N SER A 176 -10.44 -5.69 8.90
CA SER A 176 -10.39 -6.78 7.93
C SER A 176 -11.57 -6.71 6.97
N ASP A 177 -12.78 -6.47 7.48
CA ASP A 177 -13.99 -6.39 6.67
C ASP A 177 -13.98 -5.14 5.76
N LYS A 178 -13.53 -3.98 6.26
CA LYS A 178 -13.31 -2.79 5.42
C LYS A 178 -12.27 -3.01 4.33
N THR A 179 -11.21 -3.77 4.64
CA THR A 179 -10.18 -4.09 3.64
C THR A 179 -10.78 -4.91 2.50
N LYS A 180 -11.58 -5.93 2.81
CA LYS A 180 -12.29 -6.72 1.79
C LYS A 180 -13.25 -5.86 0.97
N GLU A 181 -13.99 -4.96 1.62
CA GLU A 181 -14.89 -4.03 0.92
C GLU A 181 -14.12 -3.15 -0.07
N PHE A 182 -12.97 -2.59 0.34
CA PHE A 182 -12.13 -1.81 -0.56
C PHE A 182 -11.51 -2.64 -1.69
N GLU A 183 -11.10 -3.88 -1.44
CA GLU A 183 -10.62 -4.79 -2.47
C GLU A 183 -11.72 -5.07 -3.53
N GLU A 184 -12.95 -5.31 -3.10
CA GLU A 184 -14.10 -5.48 -4.00
C GLU A 184 -14.38 -4.21 -4.83
N GLN A 185 -14.35 -3.04 -4.19
CA GLN A 185 -14.52 -1.76 -4.89
C GLN A 185 -13.40 -1.52 -5.93
N ILE A 186 -12.14 -1.81 -5.58
CA ILE A 186 -11.00 -1.71 -6.50
C ILE A 186 -11.19 -2.64 -7.70
N ASN A 187 -11.61 -3.88 -7.47
CA ASN A 187 -11.85 -4.84 -8.55
C ASN A 187 -12.97 -4.36 -9.49
N LYS A 188 -14.04 -3.78 -8.93
CA LYS A 188 -15.13 -3.18 -9.73
C LYS A 188 -14.64 -2.01 -10.59
N ILE A 189 -13.82 -1.12 -10.02
CA ILE A 189 -13.24 0.01 -10.74
C ILE A 189 -12.31 -0.47 -11.87
N LYS A 190 -11.47 -1.48 -11.60
CA LYS A 190 -10.61 -2.08 -12.64
C LYS A 190 -11.42 -2.65 -13.80
N ALA A 191 -12.49 -3.39 -13.50
CA ALA A 191 -13.38 -3.92 -14.54
C ALA A 191 -14.03 -2.81 -15.38
N GLN A 192 -14.48 -1.72 -14.73
CA GLN A 192 -15.01 -0.55 -15.45
C GLN A 192 -13.95 0.14 -16.31
N GLN A 193 -12.72 0.24 -15.82
CA GLN A 193 -11.61 0.80 -16.60
C GLN A 193 -11.34 -0.02 -17.85
N GLU A 194 -11.28 -1.35 -17.73
CA GLU A 194 -11.10 -2.26 -18.88
C GLU A 194 -12.24 -2.12 -19.91
N GLU A 195 -13.48 -1.94 -19.45
CA GLU A 195 -14.63 -1.70 -20.33
C GLU A 195 -14.51 -0.37 -21.08
N TYR A 196 -14.12 0.70 -20.38
CA TYR A 196 -13.88 1.99 -21.01
C TYR A 196 -12.73 1.96 -22.02
N GLU A 197 -11.63 1.27 -21.70
CA GLU A 197 -10.50 1.10 -22.63
C GLU A 197 -10.93 0.37 -23.91
N LYS A 198 -11.72 -0.70 -23.80
CA LYS A 198 -12.32 -1.37 -24.96
C LYS A 198 -13.18 -0.42 -25.78
N ARG A 199 -14.03 0.37 -25.11
CA ARG A 199 -14.93 1.31 -25.79
C ARG A 199 -14.16 2.42 -26.53
N VAL A 200 -13.08 2.93 -25.94
CA VAL A 200 -12.21 3.91 -26.58
C VAL A 200 -11.54 3.33 -27.82
N ASN A 201 -11.06 2.08 -27.75
CA ASN A 201 -10.46 1.40 -28.90
C ASN A 201 -11.48 1.20 -30.04
N GLU A 202 -12.70 0.77 -29.72
CA GLU A 202 -13.79 0.64 -30.71
C GLU A 202 -14.11 1.97 -31.39
N LEU A 203 -14.29 3.04 -30.62
CA LEU A 203 -14.58 4.37 -31.14
C LEU A 203 -13.43 4.91 -32.00
N SER A 204 -12.18 4.62 -31.61
CA SER A 204 -11.00 5.02 -32.38
C SER A 204 -10.96 4.31 -33.73
N ALA A 205 -11.23 3.00 -33.78
CA ALA A 205 -11.32 2.24 -35.02
C ALA A 205 -12.46 2.73 -35.93
N GLN A 206 -13.65 3.01 -35.37
CA GLN A 206 -14.75 3.60 -36.13
C GLN A 206 -14.38 4.96 -36.72
N ASN A 207 -13.67 5.80 -35.96
CA ASN A 207 -13.23 7.11 -36.44
C ASN A 207 -12.21 7.00 -37.58
N GLU A 208 -11.31 6.00 -37.54
CA GLU A 208 -10.40 5.72 -38.65
C GLU A 208 -11.15 5.25 -39.91
N GLU A 209 -12.14 4.37 -39.77
CA GLU A 209 -12.98 3.92 -40.89
C GLU A 209 -13.74 5.10 -41.53
N ILE A 210 -14.32 5.98 -40.71
CA ILE A 210 -15.00 7.19 -41.19
C ILE A 210 -14.02 8.10 -41.94
N LYS A 211 -12.80 8.30 -41.42
CA LYS A 211 -11.76 9.09 -42.09
C LYS A 211 -11.38 8.50 -43.45
N GLN A 212 -11.26 7.18 -43.56
CA GLN A 212 -10.97 6.51 -44.84
C GLN A 212 -12.11 6.74 -45.85
N LYS A 213 -13.36 6.49 -45.46
CA LYS A 213 -14.54 6.75 -46.31
C LYS A 213 -14.64 8.22 -46.75
N PHE A 214 -14.26 9.15 -45.87
CA PHE A 214 -14.22 10.56 -46.20
C PHE A 214 -13.17 10.88 -47.28
N GLU A 215 -11.96 10.34 -47.16
CA GLU A 215 -10.92 10.52 -48.19
C GLU A 215 -11.28 9.82 -49.50
N GLU A 216 -11.93 8.65 -49.48
CA GLU A 216 -12.49 8.00 -50.66
C GLU A 216 -13.52 8.91 -51.35
N SER A 217 -14.52 9.40 -50.60
CA SER A 217 -15.56 10.30 -51.13
C SER A 217 -14.96 11.59 -51.72
N LYS A 218 -13.90 12.12 -51.09
CA LYS A 218 -13.18 13.30 -51.57
C LYS A 218 -12.43 13.02 -52.89
N ASN A 219 -11.86 11.83 -53.04
CA ASN A 219 -11.25 11.39 -54.30
C ASN A 219 -12.31 11.21 -55.38
N ASP A 220 -13.48 10.65 -55.05
CA ASP A 220 -14.60 10.53 -55.98
C ASP A 220 -15.08 11.91 -56.45
N ILE A 221 -15.23 12.88 -55.54
CA ILE A 221 -15.56 14.26 -55.89
C ILE A 221 -14.51 14.85 -56.85
N LYS A 222 -13.22 14.61 -56.60
CA LYS A 222 -12.15 15.09 -57.49
C LYS A 222 -12.24 14.44 -58.87
N SER A 223 -12.52 13.14 -58.94
CA SER A 223 -12.74 12.41 -60.18
C SER A 223 -13.93 12.98 -60.97
N TYR A 224 -15.08 13.14 -60.31
CA TYR A 224 -16.28 13.72 -60.93
C TYR A 224 -16.05 15.14 -61.43
N LYS A 225 -15.31 15.98 -60.69
CA LYS A 225 -14.91 17.31 -61.18
C LYS A 225 -14.11 17.23 -62.48
N GLY A 226 -13.13 16.34 -62.57
CA GLY A 226 -12.36 16.14 -63.81
C GLY A 226 -13.22 15.66 -64.99
N ILE A 227 -14.20 14.79 -64.73
CA ILE A 227 -15.17 14.35 -65.75
C ILE A 227 -16.03 15.53 -66.23
N ILE A 228 -16.52 16.37 -65.31
CA ILE A 228 -17.30 17.57 -65.64
C ILE A 228 -16.47 18.53 -66.50
N GLU A 229 -15.24 18.83 -66.10
CA GLU A 229 -14.32 19.67 -66.88
C GLU A 229 -14.10 19.10 -68.30
N GLY A 230 -13.99 17.77 -68.42
CA GLY A 230 -13.92 17.09 -69.70
C GLY A 230 -15.17 17.27 -70.57
N TYR A 231 -16.37 17.16 -69.98
CA TYR A 231 -17.61 17.45 -70.69
C TYR A 231 -17.77 18.92 -71.07
N GLU A 232 -17.35 19.86 -70.22
CA GLU A 232 -17.35 21.29 -70.53
C GLU A 232 -16.44 21.62 -71.73
N GLN A 233 -15.26 20.99 -71.80
CA GLN A 233 -14.37 21.10 -72.97
C GLN A 233 -15.02 20.53 -74.24
N GLN A 234 -15.66 19.37 -74.14
CA GLN A 234 -16.38 18.77 -75.28
C GLN A 234 -17.51 19.69 -75.76
N ILE A 235 -18.31 20.26 -74.85
CA ILE A 235 -19.36 21.22 -75.18
C ILE A 235 -18.77 22.45 -75.87
N THR A 236 -17.65 22.97 -75.37
CA THR A 236 -16.96 24.13 -75.97
C THR A 236 -16.49 23.82 -77.40
N ASN A 237 -15.89 22.65 -77.62
CA ASN A 237 -15.46 22.20 -78.94
C ASN A 237 -16.64 22.02 -79.89
N LEU A 238 -17.72 21.38 -79.44
CA LEU A 238 -18.95 21.23 -80.21
C LEU A 238 -19.56 22.59 -80.57
N ASN A 239 -19.58 23.55 -79.65
CA ASN A 239 -20.05 24.90 -79.92
C ASN A 239 -19.17 25.62 -80.96
N SER A 240 -17.84 25.46 -80.89
CA SER A 240 -16.93 25.98 -81.93
C SER A 240 -17.26 25.38 -83.30
N HIS A 241 -17.46 24.06 -83.36
CA HIS A 241 -17.81 23.38 -84.61
C HIS A 241 -19.18 23.81 -85.15
N ILE A 242 -20.17 24.00 -84.27
CA ILE A 242 -21.47 24.57 -84.64
C ILE A 242 -21.30 25.96 -85.25
N ASN A 243 -20.48 26.83 -84.65
CA ASN A 243 -20.21 28.18 -85.18
C ASN A 243 -19.53 28.13 -86.55
N GLU A 244 -18.56 27.23 -86.75
CA GLU A 244 -17.92 27.01 -88.06
C GLU A 244 -18.94 26.56 -89.12
N LEU A 245 -19.81 25.60 -88.78
CA LEU A 245 -20.88 25.14 -89.67
C LEU A 245 -21.89 26.25 -89.98
N GLN A 246 -22.20 27.13 -89.01
CA GLN A 246 -23.04 28.30 -89.23
C GLN A 246 -22.39 29.29 -90.20
N MET A 247 -21.12 29.63 -90.01
CA MET A 247 -20.34 30.48 -90.92
C MET A 247 -20.29 29.90 -92.33
N GLN A 248 -20.07 28.58 -92.44
CA GLN A 248 -20.07 27.89 -93.73
C GLN A 248 -21.45 27.95 -94.40
N LYS A 249 -22.53 27.71 -93.64
CA LYS A 249 -23.91 27.85 -94.12
C LYS A 249 -24.20 29.27 -94.62
N GLU A 250 -23.75 30.31 -93.92
CA GLU A 250 -23.91 31.70 -94.35
C GLU A 250 -23.17 31.97 -95.67
N LYS A 251 -21.93 31.49 -95.77
CA LYS A 251 -21.13 31.58 -97.00
C LYS A 251 -21.82 30.88 -98.18
N ASP A 252 -22.32 29.67 -97.96
CA ASP A 252 -23.04 28.92 -98.99
C ASP A 252 -24.37 29.61 -99.37
N ASN A 253 -25.06 30.22 -98.41
CA ASN A 253 -26.26 31.01 -98.68
C ASN A 253 -25.95 32.29 -99.51
N ASN A 254 -24.83 32.96 -99.22
CA ASN A 254 -24.33 34.09 -100.03
C ASN A 254 -23.99 33.61 -101.46
N ASN A 255 -23.30 32.48 -101.60
CA ASN A 255 -22.99 31.88 -102.90
C ASN A 255 -24.28 31.54 -103.68
N LEU A 256 -25.29 30.97 -103.01
CA LEU A 256 -26.62 30.71 -103.57
C LEU A 256 -27.30 31.99 -104.04
N GLN A 257 -27.19 33.08 -103.28
CA GLN A 257 -27.71 34.38 -103.68
C GLN A 257 -27.01 34.92 -104.94
N ILE A 258 -25.68 34.85 -104.99
CA ILE A 258 -24.89 35.21 -106.18
C ILE A 258 -25.33 34.36 -107.39
N LEU A 259 -25.51 33.05 -107.20
CA LEU A 259 -25.94 32.14 -108.26
C LEU A 259 -27.34 32.53 -108.80
N ARG A 260 -28.27 32.90 -107.91
CA ARG A 260 -29.60 33.41 -108.31
C ARG A 260 -29.50 34.70 -109.11
N GLU A 261 -28.58 35.60 -108.76
CA GLU A 261 -28.32 36.83 -109.51
C GLU A 261 -27.73 36.56 -110.89
N ILE A 262 -26.80 35.60 -111.01
CA ILE A 262 -26.28 35.13 -112.30
C ILE A 262 -27.42 34.58 -113.16
N GLN A 263 -28.25 33.68 -112.64
CA GLN A 263 -29.39 33.13 -113.37
C GLN A 263 -30.39 34.20 -113.83
N LYS A 264 -30.58 35.26 -113.02
CA LYS A 264 -31.42 36.40 -113.42
C LYS A 264 -30.79 37.16 -114.58
N LYS A 265 -29.48 37.41 -114.54
CA LYS A 265 -28.74 38.02 -115.66
C LYS A 265 -28.75 37.16 -116.91
N GLU A 266 -28.61 35.83 -116.79
CA GLU A 266 -28.72 34.91 -117.91
C GLU A 266 -30.12 34.95 -118.56
N LYS A 267 -31.19 35.03 -117.76
CA LYS A 267 -32.56 35.23 -118.28
C LYS A 267 -32.74 36.60 -118.95
N GLU A 268 -32.12 37.65 -118.43
CA GLU A 268 -32.11 38.98 -119.07
C GLU A 268 -31.37 38.92 -120.41
N GLU A 269 -30.24 38.22 -120.46
CA GLU A 269 -29.44 38.00 -121.67
C GLU A 269 -30.20 37.16 -122.72
N GLU A 270 -30.90 36.11 -122.28
CA GLU A 270 -31.78 35.29 -123.10
C GLU A 270 -32.97 36.10 -123.64
N ASN A 271 -33.57 36.97 -122.83
CA ASN A 271 -34.63 37.88 -123.29
C ASN A 271 -34.11 38.90 -124.31
N ILE A 272 -32.90 39.43 -124.13
CA ILE A 272 -32.25 40.31 -125.12
C ILE A 272 -31.98 39.55 -126.42
N LYS A 273 -31.52 38.30 -126.33
CA LYS A 273 -31.31 37.43 -127.48
C LYS A 273 -32.61 37.15 -128.24
N ASN A 274 -33.69 36.80 -127.53
CA ASN A 274 -35.00 36.57 -128.11
C ASN A 274 -35.56 37.83 -128.77
N LYS A 275 -35.37 39.01 -128.17
CA LYS A 275 -35.77 40.30 -128.78
C LYS A 275 -35.01 40.60 -130.07
N LYS A 276 -33.71 40.33 -130.11
CA LYS A 276 -32.89 40.47 -131.32
C LYS A 276 -33.27 39.45 -132.41
N GLU A 277 -33.70 38.24 -132.03
CA GLU A 277 -34.21 37.25 -132.98
C GLU A 277 -35.60 37.62 -133.54
N GLU A 278 -36.48 38.22 -132.73
CA GLU A 278 -37.79 38.71 -133.17
C GLU A 278 -37.63 39.86 -134.18
N GLU A 279 -36.76 40.84 -133.88
CA GLU A 279 -36.42 41.96 -134.78
C GLU A 279 -35.83 41.45 -136.11
N ALA A 280 -35.00 40.40 -136.07
CA ALA A 280 -34.45 39.78 -137.27
C ALA A 280 -35.50 39.02 -138.11
N ARG A 281 -36.48 38.37 -137.47
CA ARG A 281 -37.57 37.64 -138.17
C ARG A 281 -38.57 38.59 -138.82
N GLU A 282 -38.78 39.78 -138.26
CA GLU A 282 -39.69 40.79 -138.79
C GLU A 282 -39.10 41.55 -140.00
N ILE A 283 -37.77 41.73 -140.04
CA ILE A 283 -37.05 42.29 -141.20
C ILE A 283 -37.07 41.33 -142.40
N ILE A 284 -36.93 40.03 -142.18
CA ILE A 284 -36.85 39.02 -143.27
C ILE A 284 -38.22 38.77 -143.94
N LYS A 285 -39.33 39.06 -143.27
CA LYS A 285 -40.68 38.82 -143.83
C LYS A 285 -41.18 39.93 -144.77
N ASN A 286 -40.57 41.12 -144.74
CA ASN A 286 -41.04 42.32 -145.46
C ASN A 286 -40.24 42.68 -146.73
N MET A 287 -39.30 41.87 -147.20
CA MET A 287 -38.55 42.13 -148.44
C MET A 287 -38.77 41.07 -149.53
N ARG A 288 -39.92 41.16 -150.21
CA ARG A 288 -40.18 40.60 -151.55
C ARG A 288 -40.35 41.79 -152.51
N ILE A 289 -39.64 41.78 -153.66
CA ILE A 289 -39.77 42.65 -154.87
C ILE A 289 -38.74 43.81 -155.01
N ASN A 290 -38.05 43.83 -156.18
CA ASN A 290 -37.24 44.88 -156.84
C ASN A 290 -35.89 45.28 -156.19
N SER A 291 -34.76 45.55 -156.88
CA SER A 291 -34.40 45.67 -158.30
C SER A 291 -32.86 45.73 -158.44
N THR A 292 -32.32 45.09 -159.49
CA THR A 292 -31.11 45.38 -160.31
C THR A 292 -30.05 46.43 -159.89
N VAL A 293 -28.77 46.14 -160.23
CA VAL A 293 -27.66 47.01 -160.79
C VAL A 293 -26.29 46.60 -160.16
N ILE A 294 -25.37 45.86 -160.85
CA ILE A 294 -24.22 46.31 -161.72
C ILE A 294 -22.93 46.54 -160.87
N ARG A 295 -21.67 46.18 -161.22
CA ARG A 295 -20.97 45.78 -162.47
C ARG A 295 -19.56 45.24 -162.13
N ASN A 296 -19.12 44.32 -162.99
CA ASN A 296 -17.76 43.99 -163.42
C ASN A 296 -16.84 45.22 -163.66
N THR A 297 -15.53 45.13 -163.38
CA THR A 297 -14.43 45.50 -164.32
C THR A 297 -13.01 45.27 -163.77
N SER A 298 -12.28 44.45 -164.53
CA SER A 298 -10.83 44.43 -164.81
C SER A 298 -9.95 45.62 -164.35
N SER A 299 -9.19 45.39 -163.29
CA SER A 299 -7.77 45.73 -163.15
C SER A 299 -7.33 45.13 -161.83
N SER A 300 -6.89 43.87 -161.83
CA SER A 300 -6.72 43.13 -160.57
C SER A 300 -5.58 43.77 -159.75
N PRO A 301 -5.84 44.25 -158.51
CA PRO A 301 -4.86 44.95 -157.68
C PRO A 301 -3.95 44.01 -156.87
N LEU A 302 -3.86 42.74 -157.28
CA LEU A 302 -3.22 41.68 -156.51
C LEU A 302 -1.77 41.49 -156.93
N ILE A 303 -0.85 41.76 -156.00
CA ILE A 303 0.60 41.53 -156.15
C ILE A 303 1.01 40.34 -155.29
N PHE A 304 1.74 39.40 -155.88
CA PHE A 304 2.14 38.14 -155.24
C PHE A 304 3.65 38.09 -154.98
N TYR A 305 4.04 37.64 -153.78
CA TYR A 305 5.43 37.34 -153.40
C TYR A 305 5.52 35.93 -152.77
N GLN A 306 6.39 35.07 -153.33
CA GLN A 306 6.72 33.74 -152.78
C GLN A 306 7.97 33.83 -151.91
N LYS A 307 7.92 33.32 -150.67
CA LYS A 307 9.08 33.25 -149.77
C LYS A 307 9.36 31.80 -149.36
N ARG A 308 10.66 31.49 -149.22
CA ARG A 308 11.32 30.23 -148.80
C ARG A 308 10.42 29.06 -148.35
N GLN A 309 10.67 27.89 -148.92
CA GLN A 309 10.11 26.60 -148.50
C GLN A 309 10.30 26.36 -146.99
N ASN A 310 9.20 26.13 -146.27
CA ASN A 310 9.24 25.72 -144.86
C ASN A 310 9.52 24.21 -144.75
N THR A 311 9.94 23.76 -143.56
CA THR A 311 10.34 22.36 -143.27
C THR A 311 9.28 21.31 -143.63
N ASN A 312 8.02 21.71 -143.78
CA ASN A 312 6.89 20.81 -144.02
C ASN A 312 6.41 20.82 -145.48
N ASN A 313 7.29 21.15 -146.44
CA ASN A 313 6.97 21.21 -147.88
C ASN A 313 5.87 22.21 -148.27
N THR A 314 5.57 23.18 -147.41
CA THR A 314 4.64 24.29 -147.69
C THR A 314 5.41 25.57 -148.00
N PHE A 315 4.83 26.39 -148.87
CA PHE A 315 5.35 27.68 -149.28
C PHE A 315 4.53 28.78 -148.61
N GLU A 316 5.22 29.69 -147.94
CA GLU A 316 4.60 30.90 -147.43
C GLU A 316 4.38 31.87 -148.59
N VAL A 317 3.11 32.10 -148.89
CA VAL A 317 2.64 32.98 -149.95
C VAL A 317 2.02 34.21 -149.34
N MET A 318 2.61 35.36 -149.64
CA MET A 318 2.07 36.65 -149.26
C MET A 318 1.35 37.28 -150.45
N ILE A 319 0.09 37.63 -150.24
CA ILE A 319 -0.75 38.29 -151.24
C ILE A 319 -1.09 39.67 -150.73
N TYR A 320 -0.76 40.67 -151.52
CA TYR A 320 -1.11 42.07 -151.27
C TYR A 320 -2.21 42.50 -152.23
N CYS A 321 -3.26 43.13 -151.69
CA CYS A 321 -4.30 43.76 -152.51
C CYS A 321 -4.19 45.27 -152.35
N SER A 322 -3.89 45.99 -153.42
CA SER A 322 -3.78 47.45 -153.37
C SER A 322 -5.13 48.18 -153.33
N ASP A 323 -6.26 47.48 -153.44
CA ASP A 323 -7.59 48.08 -153.34
C ASP A 323 -8.02 48.11 -151.87
N GLU A 324 -8.19 49.31 -151.33
CA GLU A 324 -8.55 49.55 -149.92
C GLU A 324 -9.90 48.92 -149.53
N ARG A 325 -10.75 48.62 -150.52
CA ARG A 325 -12.05 47.97 -150.28
C ARG A 325 -11.92 46.46 -150.04
N CYS A 326 -10.75 45.88 -150.29
CA CYS A 326 -10.49 44.47 -150.11
C CYS A 326 -10.48 44.10 -148.62
N SER A 327 -11.38 43.20 -148.22
CA SER A 327 -11.57 42.84 -146.82
C SER A 327 -11.19 41.41 -146.49
N PHE A 328 -11.37 40.49 -147.44
CA PHE A 328 -10.91 39.11 -147.33
C PHE A 328 -10.44 38.58 -148.68
N ILE A 329 -9.38 37.77 -148.64
CA ILE A 329 -8.87 37.04 -149.80
C ILE A 329 -9.25 35.57 -149.61
N GLY A 330 -9.86 35.00 -150.64
CA GLY A 330 -10.14 33.57 -150.73
C GLY A 330 -9.19 32.93 -151.72
N ILE A 331 -8.54 31.84 -151.30
CA ILE A 331 -7.76 30.99 -152.19
C ILE A 331 -8.46 29.66 -152.36
N HIS A 332 -8.54 29.17 -153.60
CA HIS A 332 -8.96 27.81 -153.88
C HIS A 332 -8.04 27.15 -154.90
N ASN A 333 -7.76 25.86 -154.73
CA ASN A 333 -7.01 25.07 -155.72
C ASN A 333 -7.99 24.40 -156.69
N PRO A 334 -8.05 24.81 -157.96
CA PRO A 334 -8.96 24.21 -158.94
C PRO A 334 -8.62 22.75 -159.28
N GLN A 335 -7.37 22.30 -159.10
CA GLN A 335 -6.95 20.93 -159.44
C GLN A 335 -7.34 19.88 -158.39
N VAL A 336 -7.84 20.32 -157.23
CA VAL A 336 -8.41 19.41 -156.24
C VAL A 336 -9.86 19.12 -156.64
N ASN A 337 -10.08 17.95 -157.24
CA ASN A 337 -11.36 17.54 -157.81
C ASN A 337 -12.46 17.36 -156.72
N SER A 338 -13.49 18.20 -156.80
CA SER A 338 -14.96 17.94 -156.64
C SER A 338 -15.55 17.13 -155.47
N ASN A 339 -15.34 17.58 -154.24
CA ASN A 339 -16.41 17.70 -153.21
C ASN A 339 -15.95 18.56 -152.03
N ASN A 340 -14.63 18.73 -151.91
CA ASN A 340 -13.99 19.58 -150.91
C ASN A 340 -13.23 20.71 -151.60
N ARG A 341 -13.95 21.68 -152.16
CA ARG A 341 -13.35 22.99 -152.46
C ARG A 341 -12.98 23.63 -151.12
N TYR A 342 -11.78 23.35 -150.63
CA TYR A 342 -11.20 24.06 -149.51
C TYR A 342 -10.89 25.49 -149.99
N ILE A 343 -11.87 26.36 -149.80
CA ILE A 343 -11.70 27.80 -149.96
C ILE A 343 -11.12 28.29 -148.63
N ASN A 344 -9.83 28.55 -148.61
CA ASN A 344 -9.18 29.11 -147.43
C ASN A 344 -9.37 30.63 -147.48
N LEU A 345 -10.22 31.14 -146.59
CA LEU A 345 -10.61 32.54 -146.50
C LEU A 345 -9.88 33.18 -145.34
N GLN A 346 -9.13 34.24 -145.62
CA GLN A 346 -8.42 35.00 -144.59
C GLN A 346 -8.89 36.46 -144.62
N VAL A 347 -9.20 37.00 -143.44
CA VAL A 347 -9.49 38.43 -143.26
C VAL A 347 -8.18 39.18 -143.36
N ILE A 348 -8.16 40.23 -144.18
CA ILE A 348 -6.96 40.98 -144.50
C ILE A 348 -6.70 41.98 -143.37
N GLN A 349 -5.49 41.95 -142.81
CA GLN A 349 -4.98 42.99 -141.93
C GLN A 349 -3.97 43.82 -142.72
N ASN A 350 -4.16 45.14 -142.79
CA ASN A 350 -3.26 46.07 -143.49
C ASN A 350 -2.96 45.71 -144.96
N HIS A 351 -3.97 45.21 -145.68
CA HIS A 351 -3.90 44.90 -147.12
C HIS A 351 -3.05 43.67 -147.52
N PHE A 352 -2.58 42.88 -146.55
CA PHE A 352 -1.90 41.61 -146.81
C PHE A 352 -2.58 40.40 -146.17
N ALA A 353 -2.47 39.26 -146.84
CA ALA A 353 -2.84 37.94 -146.34
C ALA A 353 -1.70 36.95 -146.57
N ILE A 354 -1.52 36.01 -145.66
CA ILE A 354 -0.42 35.04 -145.70
C ILE A 354 -1.01 33.63 -145.66
N PHE A 355 -0.69 32.85 -146.68
CA PHE A 355 -1.14 31.47 -146.83
C PHE A 355 0.07 30.53 -146.86
N ASN A 356 -0.03 29.41 -146.16
CA ASN A 356 0.91 28.31 -146.32
C ASN A 356 0.31 27.30 -147.31
N LEU A 357 0.83 27.29 -148.54
CA LEU A 357 0.26 26.53 -149.65
C LEU A 357 1.24 25.43 -150.10
N LEU A 358 0.70 24.29 -150.52
CA LEU A 358 1.49 23.25 -151.19
C LEU A 358 1.78 23.66 -152.64
N PRO A 359 2.83 23.12 -153.28
CA PRO A 359 3.07 23.36 -154.70
C PRO A 359 1.84 22.95 -155.53
N GLY A 360 1.49 23.80 -156.51
CA GLY A 360 0.28 23.68 -157.31
C GLY A 360 -0.22 25.03 -157.82
N THR A 361 -1.24 24.99 -158.67
CA THR A 361 -1.92 26.18 -159.21
C THR A 361 -3.14 26.51 -158.37
N TYR A 362 -3.30 27.79 -158.03
CA TYR A 362 -4.36 28.30 -157.17
C TYR A 362 -5.05 29.49 -157.83
N HIS A 363 -6.36 29.60 -157.61
CA HIS A 363 -7.16 30.76 -157.93
C HIS A 363 -7.32 31.61 -156.67
N VAL A 364 -6.95 32.88 -156.78
CA VAL A 364 -7.04 33.85 -155.69
C VAL A 364 -8.11 34.87 -156.06
N CYS A 365 -9.10 35.02 -155.19
CA CYS A 365 -10.15 36.02 -155.33
C CYS A 365 -10.12 37.00 -154.16
N SER A 366 -10.27 38.29 -154.43
CA SER A 366 -10.48 39.32 -153.42
C SER A 366 -11.95 39.72 -153.36
N TYR A 367 -12.45 39.98 -152.14
CA TYR A 367 -13.84 40.36 -151.91
C TYR A 367 -13.93 41.60 -151.03
N SER A 368 -14.92 42.45 -151.32
CA SER A 368 -15.32 43.54 -150.42
C SER A 368 -16.28 43.01 -149.35
N LYS A 369 -16.06 43.36 -148.08
CA LYS A 369 -16.98 43.01 -146.99
C LYS A 369 -18.32 43.74 -147.09
N GLU A 370 -18.36 44.89 -147.75
CA GLU A 370 -19.58 45.68 -147.87
C GLU A 370 -20.54 45.14 -148.93
N SER A 371 -20.03 44.75 -150.11
CA SER A 371 -20.88 44.24 -151.21
C SER A 371 -20.86 42.72 -151.40
N LEU A 372 -19.90 42.01 -150.80
CA LEU A 372 -19.61 40.59 -151.07
C LEU A 372 -19.30 40.28 -152.55
N GLU A 373 -19.09 41.29 -153.38
CA GLU A 373 -18.72 41.11 -154.77
C GLU A 373 -17.22 40.77 -154.90
N ASN A 374 -16.90 39.88 -155.85
CA ASN A 374 -15.52 39.60 -156.22
C ASN A 374 -14.95 40.82 -156.96
N ILE A 375 -13.93 41.44 -156.37
CA ILE A 375 -13.30 42.66 -156.90
C ILE A 375 -11.95 42.40 -157.56
N GLY A 376 -11.44 41.16 -157.54
CA GLY A 376 -10.17 40.83 -158.15
C GLY A 376 -9.94 39.33 -158.22
N PHE A 377 -9.34 38.90 -159.34
CA PHE A 377 -8.98 37.51 -159.59
C PHE A 377 -7.54 37.42 -160.10
N VAL A 378 -6.78 36.43 -159.61
CA VAL A 378 -5.48 36.07 -160.17
C VAL A 378 -5.21 34.58 -160.02
N GLU A 379 -4.53 33.99 -161.00
CA GLU A 379 -4.06 32.61 -160.95
C GLU A 379 -2.58 32.58 -160.58
N VAL A 380 -2.24 31.77 -159.58
CA VAL A 380 -0.88 31.68 -159.03
C VAL A 380 -0.42 30.23 -159.05
N THR A 381 0.72 29.97 -159.69
CA THR A 381 1.35 28.64 -159.70
C THR A 381 2.58 28.63 -158.81
N ILE A 382 2.58 27.76 -157.80
CA ILE A 382 3.71 27.54 -156.90
C ILE A 382 4.43 26.28 -157.35
N GLN A 383 5.66 26.42 -157.82
CA GLN A 383 6.51 25.29 -158.15
C GLN A 383 7.57 25.08 -157.07
N PRO A 384 7.91 23.82 -156.73
CA PRO A 384 9.12 23.53 -155.97
C PRO A 384 10.32 24.06 -156.77
N GLN A 385 11.11 24.94 -156.18
CA GLN A 385 12.42 25.26 -156.75
C GLN A 385 13.27 24.00 -156.67
N MET A 386 13.72 23.51 -157.82
CA MET A 386 14.90 22.64 -157.87
C MET A 386 16.15 23.40 -157.42
#